data_AF-A0A8X6HUF3-F1
#
_entry.id   AF-A0A8X6HUF3-F1
#
_cell.length_a   1.000
_cell.length_b   1.000
_cell.length_c   1.000
_cell.angle_alpha   90.00
_cell.angle_beta   90.00
_cell.angle_gamma   90.00
#
_symmetry.space_group_name_H-M   'P 1'
#
loop_
_entity.id
_entity.type
_entity.pdbx_description
1 polymer ?
#
loop_
_entity_poly.entity_id
_entity_poly.type
_entity_poly.pdbx_seq_one_letter_code
_entity_poly.pdbx_strand_id
1 'polypeptide(L)'
;MCPYSAIWFNKNELASKYNLCRCGIPKRIDVLMGGEIFYELLKSKEIKLHDNSIILQDSVFGYIVTGSIQNDQSNYYFCNFIQDQIDKKLTKFLDLEAIGIKEESNYDPDDQAIQHFKSSVRFNSGRYEVEFPWKRNKQELNDNFSVAENRAKSLAKRFIWDPTLFTQYAEILKEYESKGK
;
A
#
# COMPACT_ATOMS: atom_id res chain seq x y z
N MET A 1 -15.11 -24.23 -4.42
CA MET A 1 -14.88 -23.98 -2.99
C MET A 1 -13.95 -22.78 -2.89
N CYS A 2 -14.51 -21.57 -2.83
CA CYS A 2 -13.77 -20.32 -2.68
C CYS A 2 -14.44 -19.53 -1.55
N PRO A 3 -13.79 -19.32 -0.39
CA PRO A 3 -14.44 -18.75 0.79
C PRO A 3 -13.94 -17.34 1.05
N TYR A 4 -14.42 -16.33 0.31
CA TYR A 4 -14.17 -14.93 0.71
C TYR A 4 -15.42 -14.09 0.44
N SER A 5 -16.27 -13.97 1.45
CA SER A 5 -17.36 -12.99 1.50
C SER A 5 -16.97 -11.86 2.44
N ALA A 6 -16.84 -10.64 1.92
CA ALA A 6 -16.63 -9.43 2.71
C ALA A 6 -17.97 -8.97 3.31
N ILE A 7 -17.98 -8.66 4.62
CA ILE A 7 -19.17 -8.23 5.34
C ILE A 7 -18.92 -6.82 5.91
N TRP A 8 -19.94 -5.96 5.83
CA TRP A 8 -19.85 -4.50 6.02
C TRP A 8 -20.53 -4.05 7.32
N PHE A 9 -19.91 -3.14 8.09
CA PHE A 9 -20.54 -2.46 9.24
C PHE A 9 -20.48 -0.95 9.17
N ASN A 10 -21.57 -0.31 9.58
CA ASN A 10 -21.62 1.10 9.95
C ASN A 10 -22.40 1.25 11.26
N LYS A 11 -21.87 2.01 12.21
CA LYS A 11 -22.53 2.38 13.45
C LYS A 11 -22.75 3.89 13.46
N ASN A 12 -24.01 4.33 13.57
CA ASN A 12 -24.47 4.96 14.80
C ASN A 12 -25.97 5.28 14.82
N GLU A 13 -26.51 4.97 16.00
CA GLU A 13 -27.73 5.44 16.67
C GLU A 13 -29.09 5.25 15.98
N LEU A 14 -29.81 4.23 16.47
CA LEU A 14 -31.27 4.11 16.54
C LEU A 14 -31.99 4.82 15.37
N ALA A 15 -32.06 4.18 14.20
CA ALA A 15 -32.83 4.63 13.04
C ALA A 15 -34.34 4.68 13.36
N SER A 16 -34.69 5.73 14.10
CA SER A 16 -35.99 6.25 14.50
C SER A 16 -37.12 5.22 14.47
N LYS A 17 -36.95 4.19 15.31
CA LYS A 17 -37.95 3.17 15.69
C LYS A 17 -38.49 2.31 14.54
N TYR A 18 -37.64 1.77 13.65
CA TYR A 18 -37.90 0.74 12.61
C TYR A 18 -37.90 1.19 11.13
N ASN A 19 -37.43 2.40 10.79
CA ASN A 19 -37.17 2.74 9.38
C ASN A 19 -35.75 2.34 8.98
N LEU A 20 -35.63 1.08 8.56
CA LEU A 20 -34.48 0.48 7.89
C LEU A 20 -33.91 1.46 6.84
N CYS A 21 -32.59 1.61 6.89
CA CYS A 21 -31.79 2.50 6.05
C CYS A 21 -32.33 2.59 4.61
N ARG A 22 -32.41 3.81 4.06
CA ARG A 22 -32.47 4.01 2.60
C ARG A 22 -31.21 3.40 1.97
N CYS A 23 -31.27 2.11 1.70
CA CYS A 23 -30.23 1.33 1.07
C CYS A 23 -30.28 1.59 -0.43
N GLY A 24 -29.17 2.00 -1.03
CA GLY A 24 -29.08 2.17 -2.48
C GLY A 24 -27.99 3.12 -2.97
N ILE A 25 -27.45 3.99 -2.11
CA ILE A 25 -26.34 4.88 -2.47
C ILE A 25 -25.08 4.39 -1.77
N PRO A 26 -24.11 3.79 -2.51
CA PRO A 26 -22.84 3.38 -1.90
C PRO A 26 -22.11 4.62 -1.37
N LYS A 27 -21.70 4.56 -0.11
CA LYS A 27 -20.87 5.59 0.54
C LYS A 27 -19.39 5.25 0.41
N ARG A 28 -18.53 6.25 0.65
CA ARG A 28 -17.07 6.08 0.71
C ARG A 28 -16.73 5.00 1.75
N ILE A 29 -15.81 4.10 1.39
CA ILE A 29 -15.29 3.07 2.30
C ILE A 29 -14.31 3.75 3.26
N ASP A 30 -14.56 3.58 4.57
CA ASP A 30 -13.69 4.15 5.60
C ASP A 30 -12.58 3.17 6.03
N VAL A 31 -12.87 1.85 6.06
CA VAL A 31 -11.93 0.80 6.47
C VAL A 31 -12.18 -0.48 5.67
N LEU A 32 -11.11 -1.15 5.24
CA LEU A 32 -11.15 -2.48 4.62
C LEU A 32 -10.52 -3.49 5.58
N MET A 33 -11.23 -4.57 5.88
CA MET A 33 -10.86 -5.55 6.90
C MET A 33 -10.56 -6.91 6.25
N GLY A 34 -9.47 -7.55 6.69
CA GLY A 34 -9.11 -8.90 6.27
C GLY A 34 -10.12 -9.94 6.78
N GLY A 35 -10.28 -11.03 6.04
CA GLY A 35 -11.16 -12.14 6.47
C GLY A 35 -10.68 -12.83 7.75
N GLU A 36 -9.40 -12.70 8.09
CA GLU A 36 -8.79 -13.26 9.30
C GLU A 36 -9.38 -12.69 10.60
N ILE A 37 -9.74 -11.40 10.62
CA ILE A 37 -10.35 -10.78 11.81
C ILE A 37 -11.88 -10.95 11.85
N PHE A 38 -12.49 -11.54 10.81
CA PHE A 38 -13.95 -11.61 10.69
C PHE A 38 -14.61 -12.25 11.92
N TYR A 39 -14.12 -13.40 12.34
CA TYR A 39 -14.69 -14.12 13.48
C TYR A 39 -14.37 -13.45 14.83
N GLU A 40 -13.30 -12.67 14.91
CA GLU A 40 -12.96 -11.89 16.11
C GLU A 40 -13.93 -10.71 16.32
N LEU A 41 -14.51 -10.20 15.23
CA LEU A 41 -15.47 -9.11 15.27
C LEU A 41 -16.87 -9.56 15.69
N LEU A 42 -17.20 -10.84 15.52
CA LEU A 42 -18.50 -11.40 15.89
C LEU A 42 -18.59 -11.69 17.38
N LYS A 43 -19.77 -11.43 17.97
CA LYS A 43 -20.10 -11.79 19.35
C LYS A 43 -21.06 -12.97 19.39
N SER A 44 -21.25 -13.58 20.55
CA SER A 44 -22.06 -14.80 20.67
C SER A 44 -23.58 -14.59 20.53
N LYS A 45 -24.07 -13.34 20.57
CA LYS A 45 -25.51 -13.06 20.57
C LYS A 45 -26.06 -12.98 19.15
N GLU A 46 -27.11 -13.75 18.89
CA GLU A 46 -27.91 -13.68 17.67
C GLU A 46 -29.38 -13.42 18.01
N ILE A 47 -30.06 -12.62 17.18
CA ILE A 47 -31.53 -12.45 17.23
C ILE A 47 -32.08 -12.90 15.89
N LYS A 48 -32.90 -13.95 15.90
CA LYS A 48 -33.52 -14.48 14.68
C LYS A 48 -34.87 -13.81 14.46
N LEU A 49 -35.11 -13.43 13.22
CA LEU A 49 -36.31 -12.74 12.75
C LEU A 49 -36.88 -13.51 11.55
N HIS A 50 -38.20 -13.40 11.36
CA HIS A 50 -38.92 -13.95 10.20
C HIS A 50 -38.59 -15.43 9.91
N ASP A 51 -39.00 -16.34 10.81
CA ASP A 51 -38.75 -17.79 10.70
C ASP A 51 -37.28 -18.16 10.46
N ASN A 52 -36.37 -17.42 11.10
CA ASN A 52 -34.91 -17.55 10.96
C ASN A 52 -34.37 -17.21 9.56
N SER A 53 -35.15 -16.58 8.69
CA SER A 53 -34.68 -16.13 7.38
C SER A 53 -33.76 -14.90 7.47
N ILE A 54 -33.91 -14.11 8.54
CA ILE A 54 -33.08 -12.94 8.86
C ILE A 54 -32.49 -13.11 10.26
N ILE A 55 -31.20 -12.84 10.41
CA ILE A 55 -30.45 -12.92 11.67
C ILE A 55 -29.79 -11.57 11.94
N LEU A 56 -30.00 -11.04 13.14
CA LEU A 56 -29.20 -9.96 13.69
C LEU A 56 -28.05 -10.57 14.49
N GLN A 57 -26.87 -10.61 13.89
CA GLN A 57 -25.66 -11.11 14.52
C GLN A 57 -24.99 -9.95 15.28
N ASP A 58 -24.71 -10.11 16.57
CA ASP A 58 -24.00 -9.07 17.34
C ASP A 58 -22.51 -9.02 16.96
N SER A 59 -21.91 -7.83 17.02
CA SER A 59 -20.51 -7.61 16.69
C SER A 59 -19.88 -6.49 17.53
N VAL A 60 -18.57 -6.29 17.41
CA VAL A 60 -17.86 -5.15 18.01
C VAL A 60 -18.45 -3.81 17.52
N PHE A 61 -18.92 -3.75 16.27
CA PHE A 61 -19.46 -2.55 15.66
C PHE A 61 -20.98 -2.39 15.79
N GLY A 62 -21.66 -3.32 16.47
CA GLY A 62 -23.12 -3.36 16.60
C GLY A 62 -23.75 -4.50 15.80
N TYR A 63 -25.08 -4.55 15.73
CA TYR A 63 -25.77 -5.66 15.06
C TYR A 63 -25.61 -5.62 13.54
N ILE A 64 -25.26 -6.78 13.01
CA ILE A 64 -25.14 -7.13 11.62
C ILE A 64 -26.45 -7.75 11.17
N VAL A 65 -27.06 -7.26 10.10
CA VAL A 65 -28.20 -7.96 9.47
C VAL A 65 -27.66 -8.96 8.45
N THR A 66 -27.90 -10.25 8.66
CA THR A 66 -27.59 -11.32 7.70
C THR A 66 -28.87 -12.11 7.38
N GLY A 67 -28.91 -12.79 6.24
CA GLY A 67 -30.05 -13.60 5.84
C GLY A 67 -30.55 -13.31 4.43
N SER A 68 -31.59 -14.03 4.04
CA SER A 68 -32.19 -13.94 2.71
C SER A 68 -33.67 -13.59 2.84
N ILE A 69 -34.11 -12.62 2.06
CA ILE A 69 -35.52 -12.28 1.91
C ILE A 69 -35.94 -12.87 0.57
N GLN A 70 -36.87 -13.82 0.58
CA GLN A 70 -37.51 -14.27 -0.65
C GLN A 70 -38.36 -13.12 -1.19
N ASN A 71 -37.88 -12.45 -2.23
CA ASN A 71 -38.63 -11.41 -2.91
C ASN A 71 -38.90 -11.88 -4.34
N ASP A 72 -40.17 -12.23 -4.62
CA ASP A 72 -40.63 -12.75 -5.92
C ASP A 72 -40.61 -11.72 -7.07
N GLN A 73 -40.05 -10.53 -6.83
CA GLN A 73 -39.82 -9.51 -7.86
C GLN A 73 -38.40 -8.97 -7.75
N SER A 74 -37.45 -9.66 -8.38
CA SER A 74 -36.02 -9.40 -8.23
C SER A 74 -35.54 -8.20 -9.08
N ASN A 75 -35.42 -7.02 -8.45
CA ASN A 75 -34.30 -6.14 -8.78
C ASN A 75 -33.07 -6.75 -8.09
N TYR A 76 -32.22 -7.41 -8.86
CA TYR A 76 -30.98 -8.01 -8.35
C TYR A 76 -30.10 -6.92 -7.75
N TYR A 77 -29.93 -6.91 -6.43
CA TYR A 77 -28.89 -6.13 -5.78
C TYR A 77 -27.57 -6.87 -6.00
N PHE A 78 -26.78 -6.39 -6.95
CA PHE A 78 -25.40 -6.83 -7.13
C PHE A 78 -24.62 -6.52 -5.83
N CYS A 79 -24.04 -7.55 -5.21
CA CYS A 79 -22.76 -7.32 -4.55
C CYS A 79 -21.84 -6.79 -5.63
N ASN A 80 -21.22 -5.63 -5.42
CA ASN A 80 -20.12 -5.18 -6.24
C ASN A 80 -18.99 -6.18 -6.05
N PHE A 81 -19.03 -7.28 -6.82
CA PHE A 81 -17.83 -7.95 -7.22
C PHE A 81 -17.03 -6.86 -7.92
N ILE A 82 -15.96 -6.39 -7.28
CA ILE A 82 -15.04 -5.46 -7.93
C ILE A 82 -14.33 -6.29 -9.00
N GLN A 83 -14.99 -6.48 -10.14
CA GLN A 83 -14.37 -6.77 -11.42
C GLN A 83 -13.90 -5.44 -12.05
N ASP A 84 -13.63 -4.40 -11.25
CA ASP A 84 -12.83 -3.32 -11.78
C ASP A 84 -11.43 -3.87 -11.98
N GLN A 85 -10.70 -3.33 -12.95
CA GLN A 85 -9.44 -3.86 -13.48
C GLN A 85 -8.33 -3.89 -12.43
N ILE A 86 -8.48 -4.69 -11.38
CA ILE A 86 -7.47 -4.99 -10.37
C ILE A 86 -6.27 -5.50 -11.12
N ASP A 87 -6.45 -6.39 -12.09
CA ASP A 87 -5.35 -6.84 -12.93
C ASP A 87 -4.61 -5.66 -13.57
N LYS A 88 -5.28 -4.67 -14.18
CA LYS A 88 -4.56 -3.54 -14.79
C LYS A 88 -4.01 -2.54 -13.77
N LYS A 89 -4.68 -2.30 -12.64
CA LYS A 89 -4.19 -1.41 -11.57
C LYS A 89 -3.03 -2.05 -10.81
N LEU A 90 -3.09 -3.35 -10.59
CA LEU A 90 -2.06 -4.19 -9.99
C LEU A 90 -0.88 -4.34 -10.93
N THR A 91 -1.12 -4.62 -12.22
CA THR A 91 -0.04 -4.61 -13.23
C THR A 91 0.61 -3.23 -13.29
N LYS A 92 -0.17 -2.13 -13.28
CA LYS A 92 0.41 -0.78 -13.25
C LYS A 92 1.16 -0.49 -11.94
N PHE A 93 0.69 -1.00 -10.81
CA PHE A 93 1.36 -0.88 -9.52
C PHE A 93 2.68 -1.65 -9.51
N LEU A 94 2.67 -2.91 -9.95
CA LEU A 94 3.85 -3.76 -10.08
C LEU A 94 4.82 -3.23 -11.14
N ASP A 95 4.32 -2.64 -12.22
CA ASP A 95 5.14 -1.96 -13.23
C ASP A 95 5.87 -0.75 -12.65
N LEU A 96 5.22 0.01 -11.76
CA LEU A 96 5.82 1.13 -11.05
C LEU A 96 6.88 0.66 -10.05
N GLU A 97 6.64 -0.45 -9.32
CA GLU A 97 7.66 -1.05 -8.45
C GLU A 97 8.82 -1.67 -9.25
N ALA A 98 8.56 -2.16 -10.46
CA ALA A 98 9.56 -2.73 -11.36
C ALA A 98 10.32 -1.67 -12.19
N ILE A 99 10.08 -0.37 -11.98
CA ILE A 99 10.89 0.69 -12.60
C ILE A 99 12.35 0.50 -12.18
N GLY A 100 13.21 0.18 -13.15
CA GLY A 100 14.63 -0.09 -12.93
C GLY A 100 15.00 -1.57 -12.83
N ILE A 101 14.03 -2.49 -12.84
CA ILE A 101 14.23 -3.96 -12.78
C ILE A 101 13.83 -4.64 -14.10
N LYS A 102 13.23 -3.91 -15.05
CA LYS A 102 12.87 -4.48 -16.35
C LYS A 102 14.12 -4.76 -17.18
N GLU A 103 14.40 -6.05 -17.40
CA GLU A 103 15.38 -6.53 -18.36
C GLU A 103 14.85 -6.24 -19.78
N GLU A 104 15.44 -5.26 -20.46
CA GLU A 104 15.25 -5.12 -21.90
C GLU A 104 16.06 -6.22 -22.60
N SER A 105 15.34 -7.13 -23.24
CA SER A 105 15.88 -8.30 -23.94
C SER A 105 16.90 -7.93 -25.03
N ASN A 106 18.01 -8.68 -25.05
CA ASN A 106 19.16 -8.73 -25.98
C ASN A 106 20.44 -7.95 -25.60
N TYR A 107 20.49 -7.29 -24.46
CA TYR A 107 21.74 -6.76 -23.91
C TYR A 107 21.89 -7.31 -22.50
N ASP A 108 22.98 -8.00 -22.20
CA ASP A 108 23.33 -8.30 -20.82
C ASP A 108 24.16 -7.12 -20.30
N PRO A 109 23.55 -6.10 -19.65
CA PRO A 109 24.29 -4.98 -19.08
C PRO A 109 25.31 -5.44 -18.03
N ASP A 110 25.13 -6.62 -17.43
CA ASP A 110 26.05 -7.17 -16.45
C ASP A 110 27.35 -7.61 -17.12
N ASP A 111 27.30 -8.17 -18.33
CA ASP A 111 28.49 -8.55 -19.08
C ASP A 111 29.40 -7.35 -19.41
N GLN A 112 28.82 -6.22 -19.82
CA GLN A 112 29.60 -5.01 -20.09
C GLN A 112 30.17 -4.41 -18.82
N ALA A 113 29.40 -4.39 -17.72
CA ALA A 113 29.87 -3.91 -16.43
C ALA A 113 31.02 -4.79 -15.88
N ILE A 114 30.91 -6.11 -16.03
CA ILE A 114 31.95 -7.07 -15.64
C ILE A 114 33.21 -6.90 -16.50
N GLN A 115 33.06 -6.73 -17.83
CA GLN A 115 34.20 -6.46 -18.72
C GLN A 115 34.87 -5.13 -18.36
N HIS A 116 34.09 -4.08 -18.10
CA HIS A 116 34.59 -2.79 -17.69
C HIS A 116 35.38 -2.88 -16.38
N PHE A 117 34.80 -3.52 -15.35
CA PHE A 117 35.47 -3.78 -14.08
C PHE A 117 36.80 -4.51 -14.28
N LYS A 118 36.80 -5.62 -15.02
CA LYS A 118 38.02 -6.39 -15.28
C LYS A 118 39.09 -5.55 -16.00
N SER A 119 38.69 -4.71 -16.95
CA SER A 119 39.60 -3.85 -17.71
C SER A 119 40.13 -2.64 -16.94
N SER A 120 39.40 -2.18 -15.92
CA SER A 120 39.71 -0.95 -15.19
C SER A 120 40.46 -1.18 -13.87
N VAL A 121 40.56 -2.43 -13.41
CA VAL A 121 41.34 -2.78 -12.22
C VAL A 121 42.83 -2.51 -12.45
N ARG A 122 43.40 -1.64 -11.61
CA ARG A 122 44.83 -1.32 -11.58
C ARG A 122 45.34 -1.47 -10.15
N PHE A 123 46.59 -1.89 -10.01
CA PHE A 123 47.25 -1.94 -8.71
C PHE A 123 48.24 -0.78 -8.61
N ASN A 124 47.91 0.22 -7.79
CA ASN A 124 48.70 1.43 -7.61
C ASN A 124 48.97 1.65 -6.12
N SER A 125 50.23 1.92 -5.77
CA SER A 125 50.64 2.32 -4.42
C SER A 125 50.10 1.42 -3.29
N GLY A 126 50.07 0.10 -3.52
CA GLY A 126 49.62 -0.90 -2.54
C GLY A 126 48.10 -1.08 -2.46
N ARG A 127 47.32 -0.51 -3.39
CA ARG A 127 45.85 -0.56 -3.39
C ARG A 127 45.35 -0.92 -4.79
N TYR A 128 44.19 -1.57 -4.84
CA TYR A 128 43.46 -1.74 -6.09
C TYR A 128 42.61 -0.50 -6.35
N GLU A 129 42.79 0.10 -7.52
CA GLU A 129 41.98 1.17 -8.06
C GLU A 129 41.11 0.57 -9.17
N VAL A 130 39.82 0.91 -9.17
CA VAL A 130 38.86 0.41 -10.16
C VAL A 130 38.01 1.59 -10.61
N GLU A 131 37.78 1.70 -11.91
CA GLU A 131 36.88 2.70 -12.44
C GLU A 131 35.41 2.27 -12.23
N PHE A 132 34.59 3.21 -11.77
CA PHE A 132 33.16 2.97 -11.60
C PHE A 132 32.50 2.60 -12.94
N PRO A 133 31.65 1.55 -12.98
CA PRO A 133 30.97 1.12 -14.21
C PRO A 133 29.78 2.02 -14.53
N TRP A 134 30.05 3.28 -14.91
CA TRP A 134 29.01 4.22 -15.30
C TRP A 134 28.35 3.78 -16.62
N LYS A 135 27.02 3.83 -16.67
CA LYS A 135 26.28 3.65 -17.94
C LYS A 135 26.62 4.79 -18.89
N ARG A 136 27.28 4.48 -20.02
CA ARG A 136 27.74 5.48 -21.01
C ARG A 136 26.58 6.13 -21.77
N ASN A 137 25.51 5.38 -22.02
CA ASN A 137 24.31 5.85 -22.73
C ASN A 137 23.15 6.13 -21.76
N LYS A 138 23.38 6.98 -20.75
CA LYS A 138 22.27 7.42 -19.88
C LYS A 138 21.38 8.40 -20.65
N GLN A 139 20.07 8.16 -20.68
CA GLN A 139 19.13 9.23 -20.99
C GLN A 139 19.28 10.32 -19.94
N GLU A 140 19.21 11.59 -20.35
CA GLU A 140 19.15 12.69 -19.41
C GLU A 140 17.86 12.54 -18.59
N LEU A 141 18.03 12.23 -17.30
CA LEU A 141 16.93 12.26 -16.36
C LEU A 141 16.58 13.73 -16.13
N ASN A 142 15.28 14.04 -16.09
CA ASN A 142 14.82 15.35 -15.64
C ASN A 142 15.38 15.63 -14.24
N ASP A 143 15.77 16.87 -13.99
CA ASP A 143 16.28 17.24 -12.68
C ASP A 143 15.19 17.06 -11.60
N ASN A 144 15.62 16.68 -10.40
CA ASN A 144 14.77 16.60 -9.23
C ASN A 144 15.01 17.76 -8.26
N PHE A 145 15.58 18.87 -8.75
CA PHE A 145 16.09 19.95 -7.91
C PHE A 145 15.00 20.53 -7.01
N SER A 146 13.86 20.89 -7.61
CA SER A 146 12.72 21.44 -6.85
C SER A 146 12.21 20.49 -5.75
N VAL A 147 12.19 19.18 -6.03
CA VAL A 147 11.76 18.17 -5.05
C VAL A 147 12.79 18.05 -3.92
N ALA A 148 14.07 17.98 -4.26
CA ALA A 148 15.16 17.92 -3.28
C ALA A 148 15.18 19.17 -2.38
N GLU A 149 15.02 20.36 -2.98
CA GLU A 149 14.98 21.63 -2.26
C GLU A 149 13.79 21.68 -1.29
N ASN A 150 12.59 21.28 -1.73
CA ASN A 150 11.40 21.26 -0.88
C ASN A 150 11.54 20.27 0.29
N ARG A 151 12.15 19.11 0.05
CA ARG A 151 12.46 18.13 1.12
C ARG A 151 13.46 18.70 2.12
N ALA A 152 14.52 19.36 1.65
CA ALA A 152 15.52 20.00 2.51
C ALA A 152 14.89 21.12 3.37
N LYS A 153 14.08 22.00 2.77
CA LYS A 153 13.34 23.05 3.49
C LYS A 153 12.41 22.46 4.55
N SER A 154 11.71 21.38 4.23
CA SER A 154 10.81 20.71 5.16
C SER A 154 11.57 20.07 6.33
N LEU A 155 12.71 19.45 6.06
CA LEU A 155 13.58 18.88 7.08
C LEU A 155 14.14 19.97 8.01
N ALA A 156 14.61 21.09 7.45
CA ALA A 156 15.09 22.23 8.22
C ALA A 156 14.00 22.79 9.15
N LYS A 157 12.75 22.92 8.66
CA LYS A 157 11.61 23.29 9.52
C LYS A 157 11.41 22.27 10.65
N ARG A 158 11.50 20.97 10.35
CA ARG A 158 11.32 19.91 11.36
C ARG A 158 12.37 19.97 12.45
N PHE A 159 13.61 20.32 12.13
CA PHE A 159 14.68 20.51 13.11
C PHE A 159 14.44 21.67 14.09
N ILE A 160 13.71 22.71 13.69
CA ILE A 160 13.34 23.82 14.59
C ILE A 160 12.35 23.32 15.66
N TRP A 161 11.39 22.49 15.27
CA TRP A 161 10.37 21.96 16.18
C TRP A 161 10.86 20.79 17.03
N ASP A 162 11.84 20.03 16.53
CA ASP A 162 12.43 18.88 17.22
C ASP A 162 13.97 19.01 17.28
N PRO A 163 14.49 19.67 18.33
CA PRO A 163 15.93 19.82 18.56
C PRO A 163 16.64 18.48 18.80
N THR A 164 15.93 17.48 19.32
CA THR A 164 16.51 16.15 19.58
C THR A 164 16.82 15.45 18.27
N LEU A 165 15.87 15.48 17.32
CA LEU A 165 16.07 14.97 15.98
C LEU A 165 17.24 15.67 15.27
N PHE A 166 17.38 17.00 15.42
CA PHE A 166 18.51 17.72 14.86
C PHE A 166 19.86 17.21 15.37
N THR A 167 20.00 17.05 16.69
CA THR A 167 21.23 16.54 17.31
C THR A 167 21.59 15.16 16.78
N GLN A 168 20.63 14.23 16.74
CA GLN A 168 20.87 12.88 16.19
C GLN A 168 21.33 12.93 14.73
N TYR A 169 20.70 13.77 13.92
CA TYR A 169 21.08 13.94 12.52
C TYR A 169 22.51 14.49 12.36
N ALA A 170 22.87 15.47 13.19
CA ALA A 170 24.20 16.07 13.20
C ALA A 170 25.29 15.08 13.66
N GLU A 171 25.01 14.26 14.66
CA GLU A 171 25.91 13.21 15.13
C GLU A 171 26.19 12.18 14.03
N ILE A 172 25.15 11.72 13.34
CA ILE A 172 25.28 10.78 12.23
C ILE A 172 26.13 11.37 11.10
N LEU A 173 25.91 12.64 10.74
CA LEU A 173 26.70 13.30 9.68
C LEU A 173 28.19 13.42 10.07
N LYS A 174 28.48 13.76 11.32
CA LYS A 174 29.87 13.76 11.84
C LYS A 174 30.47 12.37 11.84
N GLU A 175 29.69 11.35 12.17
CA GLU A 175 30.14 9.96 12.13
C GLU A 175 30.55 9.57 10.71
N TYR A 176 29.73 9.90 9.70
CA TYR A 176 30.06 9.63 8.29
C TYR A 176 31.36 10.34 7.86
N GLU A 177 31.49 11.63 8.19
CA GLU A 177 32.69 12.41 7.90
C GLU A 177 33.94 11.79 8.55
N SER A 178 33.85 11.41 9.83
CA SER A 178 34.96 10.81 10.58
C SER A 178 35.42 9.46 10.01
N LYS A 179 34.51 8.71 9.40
CA LYS A 179 34.79 7.40 8.81
C LYS A 179 35.38 7.50 7.40
N GLY A 180 35.50 8.70 6.83
CA GLY A 180 36.01 8.92 5.47
C GLY A 180 35.22 8.14 4.42
N LYS A 181 33.91 7.99 4.64
CA LYS A 181 32.98 7.34 3.71
C LYS A 181 32.26 8.37 2.86
#